data_AF-A0AAJ0E1G1-F1
#
_entry.id   AF-A0AAJ0E1G1-F1
#
_cell.length_a   1.000
_cell.length_b   1.000
_cell.length_c   1.000
_cell.angle_alpha   90.00
_cell.angle_beta   90.00
_cell.angle_gamma   90.00
#
_symmetry.space_group_name_H-M   'P 1'
#
loop_
_entity.id
_entity.type
_entity.pdbx_description
1 polymer ?
#
loop_
_entity_poly.entity_id
_entity_poly.type
_entity_poly.pdbx_seq_one_letter_code
_entity_poly.pdbx_strand_id
1 'polypeptide(L)'
;MSNTKTQVRSRPPALWTSYTLILIEQLERLAKTGDNPSASENDESPPQQIAGESADCLTRDLPYATTSTSGTPDQNQPPLNDKTSFTDLLSLGLFEQSPSQDVIEFLTRTYFEKWQYAAPMLHPTRYTMSLYLPPHMQPPMCLQYIVMASGAEVTKTHRQLAMPFYHRAKAYVEADEMRGDGQFFATVAHAQCWTLIANFEAQQLYFAQASMSLCRAIRIGQMLGLHRVDGEGVDAMSLLPPPQDWSEAEERRRTWWVIYCSDRLVSGSTGWPVMINQQDITTHLPASETAFETGVEEQTSPLTSILLQEGRDFSAFAGRVLAAACFFQAFQHSTRTLPDDGLTDPRTSRNWKRHREIDNDLVGLLAALPDDLTLPRNIQSRNATFVNAIIHTSVILLHRAALARIESSGLPEHMAKQSQARLICAAEEILNIIRMMPDITQTLKNPMMTFSIYTASLVFLENWDTSAQDYRRQDNLDFILRIIILAAKAWNNPVTKSTAVQLAVDMRQRGLESEVVDKATELSPGLDMEPIMAKGLSSSSNFVYQVKTADDAAH
;
A
#
# COMPACT_ATOMS: atom_id res chain seq x y z
N MET A 1 -9.16 -43.66 -53.96
CA MET A 1 -10.46 -43.02 -54.26
C MET A 1 -11.26 -43.02 -52.96
N SER A 2 -11.79 -41.96 -52.36
CA SER A 2 -11.76 -40.49 -52.49
C SER A 2 -12.72 -40.00 -51.40
N ASN A 3 -12.36 -38.91 -50.69
CA ASN A 3 -13.19 -37.91 -50.00
C ASN A 3 -14.53 -38.34 -49.33
N THR A 4 -14.78 -38.01 -48.06
CA THR A 4 -15.21 -36.64 -47.70
C THR A 4 -15.13 -36.40 -46.18
N LYS A 5 -14.44 -35.33 -45.76
CA LYS A 5 -14.58 -34.67 -44.44
C LYS A 5 -15.64 -33.58 -44.58
N THR A 6 -16.68 -33.61 -43.75
CA THR A 6 -17.65 -32.52 -43.63
C THR A 6 -17.30 -31.69 -42.40
N GLN A 7 -16.95 -30.43 -42.63
CA GLN A 7 -16.52 -29.45 -41.65
C GLN A 7 -17.77 -28.71 -41.11
N VAL A 8 -18.12 -28.91 -39.84
CA VAL A 8 -19.10 -28.07 -39.14
C VAL A 8 -18.32 -27.02 -38.36
N ARG A 9 -18.40 -25.76 -38.82
CA ARG A 9 -17.84 -24.57 -38.16
C ARG A 9 -18.68 -24.22 -36.93
N SER A 10 -18.13 -24.39 -35.73
CA SER A 10 -18.61 -23.74 -34.51
C SER A 10 -17.99 -22.34 -34.40
N ARG A 11 -18.83 -21.30 -34.36
CA ARG A 11 -18.43 -19.91 -34.10
C ARG A 11 -18.00 -19.74 -32.63
N PRO A 12 -16.88 -19.05 -32.32
CA PRO A 12 -16.56 -18.61 -30.96
C PRO A 12 -17.31 -17.31 -30.58
N PRO A 13 -17.49 -16.98 -29.29
CA PRO A 13 -18.10 -15.73 -28.84
C PRO A 13 -17.19 -14.52 -29.13
N ALA A 14 -17.77 -13.50 -29.77
CA ALA A 14 -17.08 -12.43 -30.47
C ALA A 14 -16.76 -11.16 -29.64
N LEU A 15 -16.20 -11.28 -28.44
CA LEU A 15 -15.80 -10.09 -27.65
C LEU A 15 -14.35 -10.07 -27.15
N TRP A 16 -13.56 -11.11 -27.45
CA TRP A 16 -12.15 -11.20 -27.03
C TRP A 16 -11.13 -11.11 -28.17
N THR A 17 -11.58 -10.98 -29.42
CA THR A 17 -10.69 -10.98 -30.60
C THR A 17 -10.33 -9.58 -31.11
N SER A 18 -11.10 -8.53 -30.83
CA SER A 18 -10.80 -7.19 -31.39
C SER A 18 -9.64 -6.50 -30.67
N TYR A 19 -9.53 -6.61 -29.34
CA TYR A 19 -8.45 -5.95 -28.58
C TYR A 19 -7.07 -6.58 -28.82
N THR A 20 -7.01 -7.90 -28.99
CA THR A 20 -5.76 -8.62 -29.27
C THR A 20 -5.29 -8.42 -30.72
N LEU A 21 -6.20 -8.34 -31.69
CA LEU A 21 -5.84 -8.01 -33.08
C LEU A 21 -5.35 -6.57 -33.23
N ILE A 22 -5.97 -5.60 -32.54
CA ILE A 22 -5.54 -4.20 -32.56
C ILE A 22 -4.16 -4.02 -31.91
N LEU A 23 -3.88 -4.74 -30.81
CA LEU A 23 -2.57 -4.69 -30.14
C LEU A 23 -1.46 -5.31 -31.01
N ILE A 24 -1.75 -6.40 -31.73
CA ILE A 24 -0.79 -7.02 -32.67
C ILE A 24 -0.55 -6.10 -33.88
N GLU A 25 -1.58 -5.47 -34.44
CA GLU A 25 -1.43 -4.51 -35.54
C GLU A 25 -0.65 -3.25 -35.12
N GLN A 26 -0.82 -2.78 -33.87
CA GLN A 26 -0.07 -1.66 -33.32
C GLN A 26 1.41 -2.00 -33.07
N LEU A 27 1.70 -3.21 -32.57
CA LEU A 27 3.07 -3.70 -32.40
C LEU A 27 3.77 -3.95 -33.74
N GLU A 28 3.05 -4.46 -34.75
CA GLU A 28 3.58 -4.63 -36.11
C GLU A 28 3.82 -3.28 -36.82
N ARG A 29 3.03 -2.23 -36.52
CA ARG A 29 3.26 -0.87 -37.02
C ARG A 29 4.49 -0.22 -36.37
N LEU A 30 4.69 -0.42 -35.06
CA LEU A 30 5.86 0.08 -34.33
C LEU A 30 7.15 -0.62 -34.76
N ALA A 31 7.09 -1.90 -35.14
CA ALA A 31 8.23 -2.63 -35.68
C ALA A 31 8.59 -2.20 -37.12
N LYS A 32 7.64 -1.66 -37.90
CA LYS A 32 7.85 -1.22 -39.29
C LYS A 32 8.34 0.22 -39.43
N THR A 33 8.31 1.01 -38.35
CA THR A 33 8.81 2.41 -38.35
C THR A 33 10.28 2.56 -37.98
N GLY A 34 11.00 1.45 -37.76
CA GLY A 34 12.42 1.46 -37.35
C GLY A 34 13.45 1.31 -38.46
N ASP A 35 13.05 0.94 -39.69
CA ASP A 35 14.00 0.63 -40.77
C ASP A 35 13.85 1.60 -41.95
N ASN A 36 14.84 2.47 -42.15
CA ASN A 36 15.49 2.54 -43.46
C ASN A 36 16.89 3.20 -43.41
N PRO A 37 17.80 2.78 -44.32
CA PRO A 37 19.24 2.87 -44.14
C PRO A 37 19.91 3.95 -45.02
N SER A 38 21.16 4.27 -44.70
CA SER A 38 22.12 4.76 -45.69
C SER A 38 23.47 4.11 -45.43
N ALA A 39 23.86 3.22 -46.36
CA ALA A 39 25.13 2.52 -46.39
C ALA A 39 26.25 3.40 -46.99
N SER A 40 27.47 3.18 -46.54
CA SER A 40 28.65 3.13 -47.44
C SER A 40 29.79 2.34 -46.79
N GLU A 41 30.02 1.17 -47.37
CA GLU A 41 31.18 0.29 -47.48
C GLU A 41 32.55 0.80 -46.98
N ASN A 42 33.30 -0.05 -46.25
CA ASN A 42 34.41 -0.82 -46.83
C ASN A 42 35.04 -1.84 -45.87
N ASP A 43 35.53 -2.91 -46.51
CA ASP A 43 36.16 -4.15 -46.04
C ASP A 43 37.41 -4.00 -45.14
N GLU A 44 37.58 -4.93 -44.18
CA GLU A 44 38.63 -5.98 -44.18
C GLU A 44 38.71 -6.70 -42.80
N SER A 45 38.95 -8.01 -42.82
CA SER A 45 39.14 -8.92 -41.67
C SER A 45 40.62 -9.39 -41.60
N PRO A 46 41.06 -10.29 -40.68
CA PRO A 46 41.16 -10.28 -39.20
C PRO A 46 42.62 -10.70 -38.78
N PRO A 47 42.93 -11.55 -37.77
CA PRO A 47 42.53 -11.68 -36.35
C PRO A 47 43.74 -11.61 -35.37
N GLN A 48 43.53 -11.60 -34.04
CA GLN A 48 44.35 -12.43 -33.11
C GLN A 48 43.82 -12.47 -31.66
N GLN A 49 43.66 -13.70 -31.17
CA GLN A 49 43.50 -14.12 -29.77
C GLN A 49 44.81 -13.89 -29.00
N ILE A 50 44.76 -13.49 -27.72
CA ILE A 50 45.61 -14.05 -26.64
C ILE A 50 44.86 -13.95 -25.30
N ALA A 51 44.89 -15.04 -24.55
CA ALA A 51 44.41 -15.22 -23.18
C ALA A 51 45.47 -14.82 -22.13
N GLY A 52 45.06 -14.54 -20.90
CA GLY A 52 45.87 -14.85 -19.71
C GLY A 52 46.02 -13.77 -18.63
N GLU A 53 45.80 -14.23 -17.40
CA GLU A 53 46.53 -13.87 -16.16
C GLU A 53 46.03 -12.71 -15.28
N SER A 54 45.36 -13.12 -14.19
CA SER A 54 45.69 -12.90 -12.78
C SER A 54 46.64 -11.75 -12.39
N ALA A 55 46.23 -10.91 -11.43
CA ALA A 55 46.85 -10.77 -10.10
C ALA A 55 46.40 -9.49 -9.35
N ASP A 56 46.07 -9.71 -8.08
CA ASP A 56 46.21 -8.87 -6.87
C ASP A 56 46.53 -7.37 -6.88
N CYS A 57 45.96 -6.77 -5.83
CA CYS A 57 46.35 -5.55 -5.12
C CYS A 57 46.03 -4.21 -5.78
N LEU A 58 45.31 -3.36 -5.03
CA LEU A 58 45.92 -2.22 -4.33
C LEU A 58 44.88 -1.49 -3.47
N THR A 59 45.11 -1.53 -2.15
CA THR A 59 44.77 -0.46 -1.22
C THR A 59 45.02 0.92 -1.84
N ARG A 60 44.01 1.81 -1.81
CA ARG A 60 44.24 3.23 -2.07
C ARG A 60 43.33 4.13 -1.23
N ASP A 61 44.00 4.76 -0.27
CA ASP A 61 43.72 5.97 0.50
C ASP A 61 42.47 6.80 0.10
N LEU A 62 41.59 6.98 1.10
CA LEU A 62 40.54 8.00 1.15
C LEU A 62 41.14 9.35 1.58
N PRO A 63 40.87 10.48 0.90
CA PRO A 63 41.13 11.78 1.48
C PRO A 63 39.95 12.21 2.37
N TYR A 64 40.22 12.26 3.67
CA TYR A 64 39.46 13.03 4.66
C TYR A 64 39.53 14.51 4.30
N ALA A 65 38.40 15.21 4.29
CA ALA A 65 38.36 16.68 4.24
C ALA A 65 37.67 17.23 5.49
N THR A 66 38.47 17.45 6.54
CA THR A 66 38.22 18.46 7.58
C THR A 66 38.73 19.80 7.08
N THR A 67 37.86 20.80 6.95
CA THR A 67 38.26 22.21 6.98
C THR A 67 37.16 23.07 7.61
N SER A 68 37.40 23.41 8.87
CA SER A 68 36.92 24.65 9.47
C SER A 68 37.76 25.81 8.94
N THR A 69 37.17 26.76 8.22
CA THR A 69 37.77 28.09 8.01
C THR A 69 36.69 29.14 7.86
N SER A 70 36.69 30.08 8.81
CA SER A 70 36.14 31.42 8.68
C SER A 70 36.84 32.18 7.54
N GLY A 71 36.07 32.65 6.55
CA GLY A 71 36.55 33.48 5.44
C GLY A 71 35.40 34.22 4.75
N THR A 72 35.63 35.49 4.45
CA THR A 72 34.73 36.49 3.84
C THR A 72 34.08 36.06 2.52
N PRO A 73 32.92 36.63 2.13
CA PRO A 73 32.18 36.18 0.94
C PRO A 73 32.85 36.68 -0.34
N ASP A 74 33.33 35.74 -1.14
CA ASP A 74 33.82 36.02 -2.49
C ASP A 74 32.62 36.13 -3.45
N GLN A 75 32.36 37.35 -3.93
CA GLN A 75 31.30 37.66 -4.89
C GLN A 75 31.76 37.21 -6.28
N ASN A 76 31.55 35.95 -6.62
CA ASN A 76 31.48 35.47 -8.02
C ASN A 76 30.93 34.03 -8.07
N GLN A 77 29.67 33.84 -7.67
CA GLN A 77 28.88 32.71 -8.13
C GLN A 77 28.05 33.17 -9.33
N PRO A 78 28.05 32.44 -10.46
CA PRO A 78 27.11 32.72 -11.54
C PRO A 78 25.68 32.56 -11.02
N PRO A 79 24.71 33.36 -11.48
CA PRO A 79 23.34 33.28 -10.98
C PRO A 79 22.77 31.90 -11.32
N LEU A 80 22.49 31.12 -10.27
CA LEU A 80 21.70 29.90 -10.39
C LEU A 80 20.33 30.30 -10.92
N ASN A 81 20.02 29.82 -12.12
CA ASN A 81 18.73 30.02 -12.77
C ASN A 81 17.65 29.38 -11.90
N ASP A 82 16.52 30.07 -11.67
CA ASP A 82 15.35 29.67 -10.83
C ASP A 82 14.67 28.33 -11.27
N LYS A 83 15.27 27.60 -12.21
CA LYS A 83 14.80 26.33 -12.77
C LYS A 83 15.76 25.16 -12.53
N THR A 84 16.81 25.30 -11.74
CA THR A 84 17.67 24.17 -11.39
C THR A 84 16.91 23.20 -10.48
N SER A 85 16.67 21.98 -10.96
CA SER A 85 16.01 20.95 -10.17
C SER A 85 16.95 20.46 -9.07
N PHE A 86 16.40 20.06 -7.92
CA PHE A 86 17.20 19.46 -6.83
C PHE A 86 17.99 18.23 -7.29
N THR A 87 17.44 17.46 -8.23
CA THR A 87 18.11 16.34 -8.88
C THR A 87 19.36 16.79 -9.65
N ASP A 88 19.32 17.97 -10.28
CA ASP A 88 20.46 18.54 -10.99
C ASP A 88 21.57 18.92 -10.00
N LEU A 89 21.21 19.49 -8.84
CA LEU A 89 22.16 19.84 -7.78
C LEU A 89 22.85 18.60 -7.17
N LEU A 90 22.08 17.52 -6.93
CA LEU A 90 22.61 16.25 -6.45
C LEU A 90 23.57 15.59 -7.45
N SER A 91 23.25 15.64 -8.75
CA SER A 91 24.13 15.10 -9.80
C SER A 91 25.45 15.87 -9.94
N LEU A 92 25.47 17.14 -9.53
CA LEU A 92 26.68 17.98 -9.44
C LEU A 92 27.46 17.78 -8.13
N GLY A 93 27.02 16.89 -7.25
CA GLY A 93 27.66 16.63 -5.95
C GLY A 93 27.48 17.76 -4.93
N LEU A 94 26.55 18.70 -5.18
CA LEU A 94 26.25 19.80 -4.27
C LEU A 94 25.20 19.34 -3.25
N PHE A 95 25.59 19.30 -1.98
CA PHE A 95 24.67 19.02 -0.86
C PHE A 95 23.95 20.30 -0.43
N GLU A 96 22.66 20.19 -0.16
CA GLU A 96 21.88 21.30 0.37
C GLU A 96 22.18 21.59 1.86
N GLN A 97 21.78 22.77 2.32
CA GLN A 97 21.81 23.08 3.74
C GLN A 97 20.82 22.18 4.49
N SER A 98 21.33 21.43 5.47
CA SER A 98 20.51 20.60 6.36
C SER A 98 19.50 21.47 7.13
N PRO A 99 18.28 21.00 7.40
CA PRO A 99 17.38 21.66 8.34
C PRO A 99 18.06 21.89 9.70
N SER A 100 17.61 22.90 10.44
CA SER A 100 18.10 23.10 11.81
C SER A 100 17.77 21.88 12.69
N GLN A 101 18.68 21.55 13.61
CA GLN A 101 18.54 20.40 14.50
C GLN A 101 17.19 20.36 15.24
N ASP A 102 16.70 21.51 15.72
CA ASP A 102 15.40 21.63 16.38
C ASP A 102 14.22 21.14 15.51
N VAL A 103 14.29 21.39 14.21
CA VAL A 103 13.25 20.96 13.24
C VAL A 103 13.36 19.46 13.01
N ILE A 104 14.58 18.93 12.88
CA ILE A 104 14.82 17.48 12.73
C ILE A 104 14.23 16.73 13.93
N GLU A 105 14.58 17.15 15.15
CA GLU A 105 14.12 16.52 16.38
C GLU A 105 12.60 16.63 16.55
N PHE A 106 12.04 17.82 16.33
CA PHE A 106 10.60 18.05 16.46
C PHE A 106 9.79 17.19 15.48
N LEU A 107 10.17 17.15 14.20
CA LEU A 107 9.44 16.39 13.18
C LEU A 107 9.62 14.88 13.34
N THR A 108 10.83 14.43 13.69
CA THR A 108 11.11 13.02 13.98
C THR A 108 10.28 12.52 15.16
N ARG A 109 10.27 13.26 16.27
CA ARG A 109 9.41 12.93 17.43
C ARG A 109 7.94 12.89 17.04
N THR A 110 7.49 13.86 16.25
CA THR A 110 6.10 13.92 15.82
C THR A 110 5.72 12.74 14.91
N TYR A 111 6.62 12.26 14.06
CA TYR A 111 6.41 11.03 13.29
C TYR A 111 6.17 9.83 14.21
N PHE A 112 7.03 9.64 15.23
CA PHE A 112 6.89 8.53 16.16
C PHE A 112 5.60 8.60 16.99
N GLU A 113 5.24 9.79 17.47
CA GLU A 113 4.03 10.00 18.28
C GLU A 113 2.72 9.82 17.48
N LYS A 114 2.71 10.21 16.20
CA LYS A 114 1.45 10.38 15.45
C LYS A 114 1.29 9.49 14.22
N TRP A 115 2.37 8.91 13.68
CA TRP A 115 2.32 8.20 12.40
C TRP A 115 2.94 6.79 12.44
N GLN A 116 3.89 6.51 13.34
CA GLN A 116 4.52 5.19 13.48
C GLN A 116 3.52 4.03 13.52
N TYR A 117 2.36 4.22 14.15
CA TYR A 117 1.30 3.19 14.19
C TYR A 117 0.92 2.65 12.80
N ALA A 118 1.06 3.45 11.73
CA ALA A 118 0.73 3.06 10.37
C ALA A 118 1.80 2.13 9.75
N ALA A 119 3.05 2.25 10.18
CA ALA A 119 4.21 1.48 9.70
C ALA A 119 5.22 1.25 10.86
N PRO A 120 4.90 0.41 11.86
CA PRO A 120 5.67 0.29 13.11
C PRO A 120 6.94 -0.55 12.94
N MET A 121 7.85 -0.09 12.09
CA MET A 121 9.07 -0.81 11.70
C MET A 121 10.38 -0.13 12.13
N LEU A 122 10.35 1.13 12.55
CA LEU A 122 11.54 1.83 13.05
C LEU A 122 11.58 1.81 14.56
N HIS A 123 12.67 1.38 15.19
CA HIS A 123 12.78 1.46 16.65
C HIS A 123 12.96 2.92 17.09
N PRO A 124 12.03 3.52 17.86
CA PRO A 124 12.05 4.96 18.14
C PRO A 124 13.34 5.46 18.82
N THR A 125 13.77 4.78 19.89
CA THR A 125 14.97 5.13 20.64
C THR A 125 16.24 4.98 19.80
N ARG A 126 16.43 3.83 19.13
CA ARG A 126 17.62 3.58 18.29
C ARG A 126 17.70 4.57 17.14
N TYR A 127 16.60 4.81 16.43
CA TYR A 127 16.55 5.77 15.34
C TYR A 127 16.91 7.17 15.83
N THR A 128 16.26 7.65 16.90
CA THR A 128 16.51 9.00 17.43
C THR A 128 17.96 9.16 17.91
N MET A 129 18.52 8.18 18.61
CA MET A 129 19.91 8.22 19.07
C MET A 129 20.90 8.18 17.89
N SER A 130 20.58 7.44 16.84
CA SER A 130 21.44 7.34 15.65
C SER A 130 21.63 8.68 14.93
N LEU A 131 20.70 9.64 15.05
CA LEU A 131 20.83 10.97 14.46
C LEU A 131 21.96 11.81 15.06
N TYR A 132 22.44 11.46 16.26
CA TYR A 132 23.55 12.15 16.92
C TYR A 132 24.92 11.50 16.66
N LEU A 133 24.94 10.37 15.94
CA LEU A 133 26.18 9.69 15.58
C LEU A 133 26.89 10.40 14.41
N PRO A 134 28.17 10.11 14.14
CA PRO A 134 28.87 10.61 12.96
C PRO A 134 28.12 10.25 11.66
N PRO A 135 28.21 11.07 10.58
CA PRO A 135 27.35 10.92 9.39
C PRO A 135 27.31 9.53 8.74
N HIS A 136 28.41 8.78 8.75
CA HIS A 136 28.49 7.43 8.18
C HIS A 136 27.77 6.35 9.01
N MET A 137 27.38 6.66 10.25
CA MET A 137 26.62 5.80 11.17
C MET A 137 25.15 6.25 11.32
N GLN A 138 24.78 7.39 10.74
CA GLN A 138 23.41 7.86 10.77
C GLN A 138 22.54 7.07 9.78
N PRO A 139 21.21 7.10 9.94
CA PRO A 139 20.30 6.61 8.91
C PRO A 139 20.57 7.35 7.59
N PRO A 140 20.41 6.70 6.42
CA PRO A 140 20.63 7.37 5.14
C PRO A 140 19.70 8.57 5.00
N MET A 141 20.17 9.62 4.32
CA MET A 141 19.44 10.90 4.20
C MET A 141 18.03 10.70 3.67
N CYS A 142 17.83 9.77 2.73
CA CYS A 142 16.51 9.45 2.20
C CYS A 142 15.51 9.03 3.29
N LEU A 143 15.94 8.17 4.23
CA LEU A 143 15.12 7.74 5.36
C LEU A 143 14.85 8.91 6.32
N GLN A 144 15.86 9.72 6.61
CA GLN A 144 15.69 10.91 7.46
C GLN A 144 14.65 11.88 6.89
N TYR A 145 14.73 12.18 5.60
CA TYR A 145 13.79 13.08 4.95
C TYR A 145 12.36 12.54 4.88
N ILE A 146 12.15 11.25 4.61
CA ILE A 146 10.77 10.73 4.56
C ILE A 146 10.12 10.63 5.95
N VAL A 147 10.92 10.37 6.99
CA VAL A 147 10.47 10.47 8.40
C VAL A 147 10.05 11.90 8.72
N MET A 148 10.89 12.90 8.39
CA MET A 148 10.56 14.31 8.59
C MET A 148 9.35 14.76 7.75
N ALA A 149 9.24 14.31 6.50
CA ALA A 149 8.11 14.62 5.62
C ALA A 149 6.79 14.11 6.21
N SER A 150 6.81 12.87 6.73
CA SER A 150 5.66 12.25 7.38
C SER A 150 5.27 12.96 8.68
N GLY A 151 6.26 13.36 9.50
CA GLY A 151 6.05 14.15 10.72
C GLY A 151 5.50 15.56 10.44
N ALA A 152 6.00 16.20 9.37
CA ALA A 152 5.52 17.50 8.92
C ALA A 152 4.06 17.43 8.45
N GLU A 153 3.71 16.38 7.71
CA GLU A 153 2.37 16.21 7.13
C GLU A 153 1.28 16.09 8.20
N VAL A 154 1.59 15.56 9.39
CA VAL A 154 0.66 15.46 10.53
C VAL A 154 0.77 16.64 11.51
N THR A 155 1.48 17.71 11.13
CA THR A 155 1.69 18.90 11.97
C THR A 155 1.29 20.18 11.24
N LYS A 156 0.30 20.90 11.77
CA LYS A 156 -0.21 22.14 11.15
C LYS A 156 0.87 23.23 10.96
N THR A 157 1.80 23.40 11.89
CA THR A 157 2.80 24.49 11.86
C THR A 157 3.92 24.29 10.84
N HIS A 158 4.22 23.04 10.47
CA HIS A 158 5.34 22.69 9.59
C HIS A 158 4.90 21.97 8.32
N ARG A 159 3.59 21.90 8.06
CA ARG A 159 3.03 21.09 6.99
C ARG A 159 3.58 21.43 5.60
N GLN A 160 3.88 22.70 5.36
CA GLN A 160 4.50 23.19 4.13
C GLN A 160 5.84 22.51 3.82
N LEU A 161 6.52 21.92 4.81
CA LEU A 161 7.78 21.20 4.64
C LEU A 161 7.59 19.75 4.18
N ALA A 162 6.37 19.19 4.26
CA ALA A 162 6.12 17.79 3.95
C ALA A 162 6.48 17.44 2.50
N MET A 163 5.96 18.19 1.53
CA MET A 163 6.20 17.90 0.11
C MET A 163 7.66 18.15 -0.32
N PRO A 164 8.32 19.26 0.07
CA PRO A 164 9.76 19.43 -0.17
C PRO A 164 10.63 18.31 0.40
N PHE A 165 10.38 17.87 1.64
CA PHE A 165 11.13 16.77 2.25
C PHE A 165 10.84 15.44 1.57
N TYR A 166 9.61 15.16 1.15
CA TYR A 166 9.29 13.98 0.34
C TYR A 166 10.08 13.96 -0.98
N HIS A 167 10.13 15.07 -1.73
CA HIS A 167 10.89 15.13 -2.98
C HIS A 167 12.38 14.88 -2.76
N ARG A 168 12.94 15.43 -1.67
CA ARG A 168 14.34 15.17 -1.29
C ARG A 168 14.57 13.70 -0.95
N ALA A 169 13.68 13.10 -0.16
CA ALA A 169 13.77 11.69 0.18
C ALA A 169 13.83 10.81 -1.07
N LYS A 170 12.95 11.10 -2.04
CA LYS A 170 12.88 10.40 -3.33
C LYS A 170 14.16 10.57 -4.16
N ALA A 171 14.65 11.79 -4.28
CA ALA A 171 15.89 12.05 -5.02
C ALA A 171 17.13 11.42 -4.37
N TYR A 172 17.22 11.41 -3.03
CA TYR A 172 18.32 10.71 -2.34
C TYR A 172 18.26 9.20 -2.52
N VAL A 173 17.09 8.58 -2.40
CA VAL A 173 16.99 7.11 -2.54
C VAL A 173 17.24 6.66 -3.99
N GLU A 174 16.81 7.44 -4.98
CA GLU A 174 17.10 7.19 -6.40
C GLU A 174 18.59 7.38 -6.70
N ALA A 175 19.23 8.40 -6.10
CA ALA A 175 20.67 8.58 -6.23
C ALA A 175 21.46 7.42 -5.58
N ASP A 176 21.02 6.92 -4.43
CA ASP A 176 21.64 5.76 -3.77
C ASP A 176 21.47 4.47 -4.59
N GLU A 177 20.34 4.29 -5.29
CA GLU A 177 20.11 3.18 -6.23
C GLU A 177 21.11 3.17 -7.38
N MET A 178 21.54 4.35 -7.85
CA MET A 178 22.50 4.51 -8.94
C MET A 178 23.98 4.45 -8.51
N ARG A 179 24.27 4.38 -7.20
CA ARG A 179 25.64 4.39 -6.66
C ARG A 179 26.26 2.99 -6.57
N GLY A 180 27.58 2.93 -6.81
CA GLY A 180 28.46 1.77 -6.57
C GLY A 180 27.93 0.46 -7.12
N ASP A 181 27.70 0.42 -8.44
CA ASP A 181 27.21 -0.74 -9.20
C ASP A 181 25.95 -1.41 -8.61
N GLY A 182 25.13 -0.65 -7.87
CA GLY A 182 23.90 -1.14 -7.25
C GLY A 182 24.09 -1.86 -5.90
N GLN A 183 25.24 -1.70 -5.23
CA GLN A 183 25.51 -2.35 -3.94
C GLN A 183 25.04 -1.51 -2.74
N PHE A 184 24.89 -0.19 -2.88
CA PHE A 184 24.66 0.72 -1.75
C PHE A 184 23.19 0.87 -1.31
N PHE A 185 22.22 0.47 -2.15
CA PHE A 185 20.79 0.66 -1.86
C PHE A 185 20.12 -0.55 -1.19
N ALA A 186 20.81 -1.69 -1.10
CA ALA A 186 20.27 -2.91 -0.49
C ALA A 186 20.54 -2.92 1.02
N THR A 187 19.83 -2.07 1.78
CA THR A 187 19.86 -2.08 3.25
C THR A 187 18.45 -2.03 3.83
N VAL A 188 18.29 -2.44 5.10
CA VAL A 188 17.00 -2.41 5.80
C VAL A 188 16.42 -0.98 5.80
N ALA A 189 17.26 0.03 6.00
CA ALA A 189 16.88 1.43 5.96
C ALA A 189 16.29 1.88 4.61
N HIS A 190 16.79 1.34 3.49
CA HIS A 190 16.24 1.63 2.17
C HIS A 190 14.88 0.95 1.94
N ALA A 191 14.71 -0.29 2.42
CA ALA A 191 13.40 -0.96 2.41
C ALA A 191 12.36 -0.18 3.23
N GLN A 192 12.76 0.26 4.44
CA GLN A 192 11.96 1.13 5.30
C GLN A 192 11.63 2.46 4.60
N CYS A 193 12.61 3.11 3.98
CA CYS A 193 12.45 4.36 3.25
C CYS A 193 11.43 4.23 2.11
N TRP A 194 11.60 3.27 1.20
CA TRP A 194 10.68 3.04 0.09
C TRP A 194 9.25 2.72 0.56
N THR A 195 9.13 2.00 1.68
CA THR A 195 7.82 1.71 2.29
C THR A 195 7.14 2.99 2.81
N LEU A 196 7.88 3.88 3.47
CA LEU A 196 7.34 5.17 3.93
C LEU A 196 7.03 6.11 2.75
N ILE A 197 7.86 6.11 1.70
CA ILE A 197 7.60 6.85 0.45
C ILE A 197 6.28 6.39 -0.16
N ALA A 198 6.09 5.07 -0.33
CA ALA A 198 4.85 4.51 -0.87
C ALA A 198 3.62 4.94 -0.05
N ASN A 199 3.72 4.88 1.28
CA ASN A 199 2.65 5.32 2.18
C ASN A 199 2.36 6.83 2.07
N PHE A 200 3.38 7.66 1.88
CA PHE A 200 3.23 9.09 1.69
C PHE A 200 2.56 9.39 0.33
N GLU A 201 3.03 8.76 -0.75
CA GLU A 201 2.47 8.87 -2.10
C GLU A 201 0.99 8.48 -2.15
N ALA A 202 0.60 7.39 -1.47
CA ALA A 202 -0.78 6.95 -1.38
C ALA A 202 -1.69 7.99 -0.71
N GLN A 203 -1.19 8.73 0.30
CA GLN A 203 -1.96 9.82 0.94
C GLN A 203 -2.19 11.01 0.02
N GLN A 204 -1.38 11.17 -1.02
CA GLN A 204 -1.45 12.26 -2.00
C GLN A 204 -2.16 11.86 -3.30
N LEU A 205 -2.85 10.71 -3.35
CA LEU A 205 -3.46 10.12 -4.56
C LEU A 205 -2.46 9.66 -5.64
N TYR A 206 -1.16 9.55 -5.35
CA TYR A 206 -0.16 9.07 -6.30
C TYR A 206 -0.08 7.54 -6.35
N PHE A 207 -1.21 6.84 -6.51
CA PHE A 207 -1.28 5.38 -6.34
C PHE A 207 -0.36 4.59 -7.29
N ALA A 208 -0.19 5.04 -8.54
CA ALA A 208 0.73 4.40 -9.47
C ALA A 208 2.19 4.52 -8.97
N GLN A 209 2.59 5.71 -8.49
CA GLN A 209 3.92 5.91 -7.93
C GLN A 209 4.09 5.12 -6.64
N ALA A 210 3.10 5.18 -5.75
CA ALA A 210 3.04 4.40 -4.51
C ALA A 210 3.24 2.91 -4.76
N SER A 211 2.62 2.37 -5.82
CA SER A 211 2.84 0.98 -6.24
C SER A 211 4.29 0.71 -6.58
N MET A 212 4.89 1.55 -7.43
CA MET A 212 6.27 1.37 -7.89
C MET A 212 7.27 1.50 -6.74
N SER A 213 7.02 2.41 -5.80
CA SER A 213 7.79 2.55 -4.57
C SER A 213 7.65 1.32 -3.67
N LEU A 214 6.44 0.78 -3.53
CA LEU A 214 6.20 -0.46 -2.78
C LEU A 214 6.86 -1.68 -3.45
N CYS A 215 6.84 -1.79 -4.79
CA CYS A 215 7.56 -2.83 -5.54
C CYS A 215 9.05 -2.84 -5.19
N ARG A 216 9.69 -1.66 -5.10
CA ARG A 216 11.09 -1.53 -4.69
C ARG A 216 11.30 -1.99 -3.26
N ALA A 217 10.46 -1.56 -2.32
CA ALA A 217 10.53 -2.02 -0.93
C ALA A 217 10.43 -3.55 -0.82
N ILE A 218 9.48 -4.17 -1.53
CA ILE A 218 9.30 -5.63 -1.57
C ILE A 218 10.55 -6.31 -2.11
N ARG A 219 11.06 -5.85 -3.25
CA ARG A 219 12.23 -6.46 -3.89
C ARG A 219 13.48 -6.35 -3.01
N ILE A 220 13.72 -5.19 -2.41
CA ILE A 220 14.83 -4.99 -1.47
C ILE A 220 14.65 -5.90 -0.26
N GLY A 221 13.45 -5.94 0.35
CA GLY A 221 13.18 -6.83 1.49
C GLY A 221 13.40 -8.32 1.17
N GLN A 222 13.08 -8.75 -0.06
CA GLN A 222 13.37 -10.10 -0.53
C GLN A 222 14.88 -10.35 -0.70
N MET A 223 15.61 -9.43 -1.35
CA MET A 223 17.07 -9.51 -1.53
C MET A 223 17.82 -9.58 -0.20
N LEU A 224 17.31 -8.87 0.82
CA LEU A 224 17.85 -8.88 2.18
C LEU A 224 17.41 -10.11 3.00
N GLY A 225 16.53 -10.96 2.48
CA GLY A 225 16.04 -12.13 3.20
C GLY A 225 15.10 -11.79 4.37
N LEU A 226 14.48 -10.61 4.41
CA LEU A 226 13.61 -10.20 5.53
C LEU A 226 12.33 -11.07 5.66
N HIS A 227 11.99 -11.80 4.61
CA HIS A 227 10.91 -12.79 4.59
C HIS A 227 11.27 -14.12 5.27
N ARG A 228 12.54 -14.29 5.64
CA ARG A 228 13.08 -15.52 6.22
C ARG A 228 13.96 -15.27 7.45
N VAL A 229 13.70 -14.22 8.22
CA VAL A 229 14.52 -13.84 9.40
C VAL A 229 14.70 -15.01 10.36
N ASP A 230 13.66 -15.82 10.54
CA ASP A 230 13.62 -16.96 11.47
C ASP A 230 13.79 -18.33 10.79
N GLY A 231 14.13 -18.37 9.50
CA GLY A 231 14.29 -19.62 8.75
C GLY A 231 15.58 -20.39 9.07
N GLU A 232 15.59 -21.70 8.82
CA GLU A 232 16.83 -22.49 8.83
C GLU A 232 17.65 -22.25 7.54
N GLY A 233 18.98 -22.18 7.65
CA GLY A 233 19.89 -22.03 6.49
C GLY A 233 19.97 -20.61 5.89
N VAL A 234 19.60 -19.58 6.67
CA VAL A 234 19.54 -18.17 6.25
C VAL A 234 20.90 -17.59 5.86
N ASP A 235 21.99 -18.14 6.40
CA ASP A 235 23.36 -17.64 6.20
C ASP A 235 23.87 -17.76 4.75
N ALA A 236 23.26 -18.62 3.92
CA ALA A 236 23.76 -18.89 2.56
C ALA A 236 23.15 -17.98 1.47
N MET A 237 22.10 -17.20 1.77
CA MET A 237 21.32 -16.47 0.74
C MET A 237 20.95 -15.02 1.10
N SER A 238 21.21 -14.55 2.32
CA SER A 238 20.94 -13.15 2.70
C SER A 238 22.13 -12.24 2.39
N LEU A 239 21.87 -11.05 1.87
CA LEU A 239 22.86 -9.98 1.76
C LEU A 239 23.22 -9.35 3.11
N LEU A 240 22.46 -9.64 4.18
CA LEU A 240 22.70 -9.09 5.51
C LEU A 240 23.50 -10.06 6.38
N PRO A 241 24.41 -9.56 7.23
CA PRO A 241 24.96 -10.37 8.31
C PRO A 241 23.85 -10.74 9.32
N PRO A 242 24.10 -11.74 10.19
CA PRO A 242 23.22 -12.02 11.33
C PRO A 242 22.94 -10.74 12.13
N PRO A 243 21.72 -10.58 12.68
CA PRO A 243 21.38 -9.42 13.50
C PRO A 243 22.30 -9.35 14.73
N GLN A 244 22.70 -8.14 15.11
CA GLN A 244 23.61 -7.90 16.24
C GLN A 244 22.95 -8.17 17.59
N ASP A 245 21.65 -7.92 17.66
CA ASP A 245 20.84 -8.09 18.86
C ASP A 245 19.38 -8.46 18.48
N TRP A 246 18.60 -8.83 19.49
CA TRP A 246 17.19 -9.20 19.31
C TRP A 246 16.35 -8.03 18.74
N SER A 247 16.61 -6.80 19.17
CA SER A 247 15.88 -5.62 18.69
C SER A 247 16.11 -5.36 17.19
N GLU A 248 17.31 -5.61 16.68
CA GLU A 248 17.61 -5.51 15.25
C GLU A 248 16.93 -6.64 14.48
N ALA A 249 16.94 -7.86 15.02
CA ALA A 249 16.18 -8.98 14.44
C ALA A 249 14.69 -8.63 14.34
N GLU A 250 14.12 -8.08 15.40
CA GLU A 250 12.72 -7.66 15.45
C GLU A 250 12.44 -6.48 14.52
N GLU A 251 13.35 -5.53 14.37
CA GLU A 251 13.24 -4.44 13.40
C GLU A 251 13.17 -4.97 11.96
N ARG A 252 13.98 -5.99 11.64
CA ARG A 252 13.94 -6.72 10.36
C ARG A 252 12.59 -7.44 10.16
N ARG A 253 12.06 -8.13 11.18
CA ARG A 253 10.74 -8.78 11.14
C ARG A 253 9.63 -7.76 10.88
N ARG A 254 9.61 -6.68 11.65
CA ARG A 254 8.60 -5.63 11.55
C ARG A 254 8.63 -4.93 10.19
N THR A 255 9.82 -4.65 9.66
CA THR A 255 10.00 -4.12 8.30
C THR A 255 9.34 -5.02 7.27
N TRP A 256 9.60 -6.34 7.32
CA TRP A 256 8.95 -7.29 6.42
C TRP A 256 7.42 -7.30 6.57
N TRP A 257 6.92 -7.29 7.80
CA TRP A 257 5.47 -7.33 8.04
C TRP A 257 4.74 -6.06 7.64
N VAL A 258 5.37 -4.88 7.76
CA VAL A 258 4.81 -3.65 7.20
C VAL A 258 4.72 -3.76 5.68
N ILE A 259 5.79 -4.20 5.02
CA ILE A 259 5.81 -4.41 3.56
C ILE A 259 4.72 -5.40 3.13
N TYR A 260 4.59 -6.53 3.83
CA TYR A 260 3.55 -7.54 3.60
C TYR A 260 2.15 -6.94 3.73
N CYS A 261 1.87 -6.21 4.82
CA CYS A 261 0.57 -5.58 5.02
C CYS A 261 0.25 -4.60 3.88
N SER A 262 1.22 -3.76 3.49
CA SER A 262 1.04 -2.81 2.38
C SER A 262 0.74 -3.52 1.06
N ASP A 263 1.45 -4.60 0.72
CA ASP A 263 1.18 -5.40 -0.50
C ASP A 263 -0.26 -5.92 -0.50
N ARG A 264 -0.72 -6.53 0.60
CA ARG A 264 -2.09 -7.07 0.71
C ARG A 264 -3.18 -6.01 0.64
N LEU A 265 -2.99 -4.90 1.34
CA LEU A 265 -3.98 -3.82 1.42
C LEU A 265 -4.07 -3.05 0.09
N VAL A 266 -2.93 -2.74 -0.54
CA VAL A 266 -2.88 -2.08 -1.85
C VAL A 266 -3.48 -3.00 -2.90
N SER A 267 -3.00 -4.24 -3.04
CA SER A 267 -3.54 -5.19 -4.02
C SER A 267 -5.04 -5.44 -3.85
N GLY A 268 -5.53 -5.52 -2.60
CA GLY A 268 -6.95 -5.73 -2.33
C GLY A 268 -7.85 -4.51 -2.56
N SER A 269 -7.28 -3.32 -2.71
CA SER A 269 -8.04 -2.08 -2.96
C SER A 269 -7.85 -1.55 -4.39
N THR A 270 -6.72 -1.85 -5.04
CA THR A 270 -6.45 -1.52 -6.44
C THR A 270 -6.82 -2.66 -7.39
N GLY A 271 -6.93 -3.89 -6.89
CA GLY A 271 -7.09 -5.08 -7.71
C GLY A 271 -5.84 -5.53 -8.45
N TRP A 272 -4.68 -4.90 -8.20
CA TRP A 272 -3.41 -5.39 -8.73
C TRP A 272 -3.00 -6.71 -8.05
N PRO A 273 -2.28 -7.60 -8.76
CA PRO A 273 -1.75 -8.81 -8.16
C PRO A 273 -0.79 -8.49 -7.00
N VAL A 274 -0.82 -9.32 -5.97
CA VAL A 274 0.22 -9.32 -4.93
C VAL A 274 1.56 -9.77 -5.50
N MET A 275 2.64 -9.23 -4.95
CA MET A 275 4.00 -9.64 -5.32
C MET A 275 4.63 -10.60 -4.32
N ILE A 276 4.10 -10.66 -3.09
CA ILE A 276 4.63 -11.55 -2.06
C ILE A 276 3.87 -12.88 -2.10
N ASN A 277 4.59 -13.96 -2.39
CA ASN A 277 4.09 -15.30 -2.17
C ASN A 277 4.18 -15.64 -0.68
N GLN A 278 3.05 -15.98 -0.06
CA GLN A 278 2.98 -16.26 1.37
C GLN A 278 3.72 -17.55 1.76
N GLN A 279 3.87 -18.50 0.83
CA GLN A 279 4.52 -19.78 1.11
C GLN A 279 6.04 -19.65 1.33
N ASP A 280 6.63 -18.54 0.88
CA ASP A 280 8.07 -18.29 1.00
C ASP A 280 8.43 -17.66 2.36
N ILE A 281 7.44 -17.30 3.18
CA ILE A 281 7.64 -16.59 4.43
C ILE A 281 7.91 -17.57 5.57
N THR A 282 9.10 -17.48 6.17
CA THR A 282 9.44 -18.18 7.42
C THR A 282 9.65 -17.22 8.59
N THR A 283 9.68 -15.91 8.34
CA THR A 283 9.67 -14.89 9.40
C THR A 283 8.45 -15.07 10.31
N HIS A 284 8.68 -15.08 11.62
CA HIS A 284 7.63 -15.14 12.63
C HIS A 284 6.90 -13.80 12.73
N LEU A 285 5.66 -13.84 13.21
CA LEU A 285 4.85 -12.66 13.46
C LEU A 285 5.54 -11.69 14.44
N PRO A 286 5.24 -10.39 14.35
CA PRO A 286 5.93 -9.39 15.15
C PRO A 286 5.60 -9.50 16.64
N ALA A 287 6.57 -9.19 17.49
CA ALA A 287 6.43 -9.14 18.94
C ALA A 287 5.60 -7.93 19.40
N SER A 288 5.22 -7.91 20.69
CA SER A 288 4.56 -6.75 21.30
C SER A 288 5.37 -5.45 21.17
N GLU A 289 4.67 -4.31 21.24
CA GLU A 289 5.34 -3.00 21.22
C GLU A 289 6.24 -2.83 22.45
N THR A 290 5.78 -3.30 23.62
CA THR A 290 6.57 -3.26 24.85
C THR A 290 7.87 -4.04 24.73
N ALA A 291 7.83 -5.25 24.17
CA ALA A 291 9.03 -6.04 23.92
C ALA A 291 9.98 -5.30 22.98
N PHE A 292 9.46 -4.79 21.85
CA PHE A 292 10.26 -4.06 20.87
C PHE A 292 10.94 -2.81 21.44
N GLU A 293 10.20 -1.99 22.20
CA GLU A 293 10.70 -0.75 22.81
C GLU A 293 11.73 -1.00 23.93
N THR A 294 11.54 -2.06 24.72
CA THR A 294 12.43 -2.39 25.84
C THR A 294 13.61 -3.27 25.46
N GLY A 295 13.57 -3.88 24.26
CA GLY A 295 14.56 -4.85 23.81
C GLY A 295 14.49 -6.20 24.53
N VAL A 296 13.40 -6.49 25.23
CA VAL A 296 13.19 -7.77 25.90
C VAL A 296 12.63 -8.77 24.91
N GLU A 297 13.32 -9.90 24.73
CA GLU A 297 12.91 -10.95 23.81
C GLU A 297 11.55 -11.54 24.18
N GLU A 298 10.65 -11.54 23.19
CA GLU A 298 9.33 -12.17 23.24
C GLU A 298 9.25 -13.28 22.21
N GLN A 299 8.72 -14.43 22.61
CA GLN A 299 8.52 -15.56 21.71
C GLN A 299 7.33 -15.31 20.80
N THR A 300 7.55 -15.40 19.48
CA THR A 300 6.54 -15.18 18.47
C THR A 300 6.31 -16.42 17.61
N SER A 301 5.20 -16.44 16.87
CA SER A 301 4.73 -17.62 16.14
C SER A 301 4.73 -17.40 14.62
N PRO A 302 4.87 -18.45 13.79
CA PRO A 302 4.79 -18.32 12.33
C PRO A 302 3.37 -17.96 11.87
N LEU A 303 3.26 -17.33 10.70
CA LEU A 303 1.97 -16.88 10.13
C LEU A 303 0.94 -18.00 9.97
N THR A 304 1.37 -19.24 9.72
CA THR A 304 0.50 -20.40 9.50
C THR A 304 -0.14 -20.95 10.77
N SER A 305 0.29 -20.53 11.95
CA SER A 305 -0.11 -21.14 13.22
C SER A 305 -1.37 -20.57 13.87
N ILE A 306 -1.85 -19.39 13.44
CA ILE A 306 -2.84 -18.64 14.23
C ILE A 306 -4.29 -19.05 13.96
N LEU A 307 -4.64 -19.48 12.76
CA LEU A 307 -6.04 -19.85 12.47
C LEU A 307 -6.42 -21.26 13.00
N LEU A 308 -5.46 -22.02 13.54
CA LEU A 308 -5.64 -23.43 13.92
C LEU A 308 -5.25 -23.79 15.36
N GLN A 309 -4.81 -22.85 16.20
CA GLN A 309 -4.55 -23.13 17.62
C GLN A 309 -5.35 -22.19 18.52
N GLU A 310 -6.45 -22.71 19.07
CA GLU A 310 -7.19 -22.08 20.16
C GLU A 310 -6.23 -21.71 21.29
N GLY A 311 -6.21 -20.44 21.70
CA GLY A 311 -5.57 -19.99 22.94
C GLY A 311 -4.10 -19.56 22.86
N ARG A 312 -3.54 -19.24 21.68
CA ARG A 312 -2.25 -18.50 21.62
C ARG A 312 -2.47 -17.01 21.46
N ASP A 313 -1.88 -16.25 22.38
CA ASP A 313 -1.85 -14.78 22.30
C ASP A 313 -0.94 -14.33 21.14
N PHE A 314 -1.33 -13.25 20.47
CA PHE A 314 -0.51 -12.57 19.47
C PHE A 314 -0.50 -11.06 19.72
N SER A 315 0.56 -10.39 19.28
CA SER A 315 0.73 -8.95 19.50
C SER A 315 -0.28 -8.11 18.71
N ALA A 316 -0.46 -6.86 19.12
CA ALA A 316 -1.31 -5.91 18.40
C ALA A 316 -0.87 -5.71 16.92
N PHE A 317 0.43 -5.77 16.63
CA PHE A 317 0.90 -5.66 15.24
C PHE A 317 0.68 -6.97 14.47
N ALA A 318 0.83 -8.13 15.12
CA ALA A 318 0.49 -9.42 14.52
C ALA A 318 -0.99 -9.49 14.14
N GLY A 319 -1.90 -8.95 14.97
CA GLY A 319 -3.32 -8.82 14.64
C GLY A 319 -3.58 -8.06 13.34
N ARG A 320 -2.78 -7.02 13.07
CA ARG A 320 -2.87 -6.28 11.80
C ARG A 320 -2.38 -7.08 10.61
N VAL A 321 -1.32 -7.87 10.77
CA VAL A 321 -0.84 -8.78 9.72
C VAL A 321 -1.93 -9.78 9.34
N LEU A 322 -2.57 -10.38 10.34
CA LEU A 322 -3.66 -11.35 10.13
C LEU A 322 -4.87 -10.71 9.47
N ALA A 323 -5.29 -9.53 9.94
CA ALA A 323 -6.41 -8.80 9.33
C ALA A 323 -6.13 -8.45 7.86
N ALA A 324 -4.90 -8.04 7.52
CA ALA A 324 -4.49 -7.79 6.14
C ALA A 324 -4.50 -9.07 5.28
N ALA A 325 -4.11 -10.21 5.85
CA ALA A 325 -4.17 -11.50 5.18
C ALA A 325 -5.62 -11.93 4.89
N CYS A 326 -6.51 -11.89 5.89
CA CYS A 326 -7.93 -12.20 5.74
C CYS A 326 -8.63 -11.25 4.76
N PHE A 327 -8.30 -9.95 4.82
CA PHE A 327 -8.78 -8.96 3.85
C PHE A 327 -8.44 -9.34 2.42
N PHE A 328 -7.17 -9.67 2.16
CA PHE A 328 -6.76 -10.04 0.81
C PHE A 328 -7.37 -11.38 0.37
N GLN A 329 -7.55 -12.35 1.26
CA GLN A 329 -8.26 -13.59 0.95
C GLN A 329 -9.73 -13.35 0.56
N ALA A 330 -10.44 -12.51 1.32
CA ALA A 330 -11.82 -12.12 1.02
C ALA A 330 -11.91 -11.40 -0.34
N PHE A 331 -11.00 -10.46 -0.61
CA PHE A 331 -10.89 -9.78 -1.90
C PHE A 331 -10.55 -10.74 -3.06
N GLN A 332 -9.58 -11.63 -2.88
CA GLN A 332 -9.20 -12.57 -3.93
C GLN A 332 -10.36 -13.51 -4.25
N HIS A 333 -11.13 -13.93 -3.25
CA HIS A 333 -12.33 -14.74 -3.43
C HIS A 333 -13.48 -13.97 -4.11
N SER A 334 -13.60 -12.66 -3.88
CA SER A 334 -14.62 -11.85 -4.54
C SER A 334 -14.33 -11.61 -6.03
N THR A 335 -13.05 -11.53 -6.40
CA THR A 335 -12.62 -11.16 -7.76
C THR A 335 -12.20 -12.33 -8.66
N ARG A 336 -11.68 -13.42 -8.09
CA ARG A 336 -11.23 -14.58 -8.87
C ARG A 336 -12.30 -15.67 -8.93
N THR A 337 -12.51 -16.20 -10.13
CA THR A 337 -13.28 -17.43 -10.38
C THR A 337 -12.32 -18.51 -10.83
N LEU A 338 -12.28 -19.66 -10.15
CA LEU A 338 -11.42 -20.77 -10.55
C LEU A 338 -12.13 -21.72 -11.52
N PRO A 339 -11.40 -22.42 -12.40
CA PRO A 339 -11.99 -23.38 -13.35
C PRO A 339 -12.83 -24.50 -12.70
N ASP A 340 -12.47 -24.91 -11.48
CA ASP A 340 -13.12 -25.96 -10.69
C ASP A 340 -14.22 -25.43 -9.73
N ASP A 341 -14.62 -24.16 -9.82
CA ASP A 341 -15.67 -23.57 -8.97
C ASP A 341 -17.10 -24.06 -9.34
N GLY A 342 -17.21 -25.25 -9.92
CA GLY A 342 -18.39 -25.89 -10.50
C GLY A 342 -19.73 -25.56 -9.83
N LEU A 343 -20.70 -25.25 -10.68
CA LEU A 343 -22.04 -24.75 -10.39
C LEU A 343 -22.97 -25.90 -10.01
N THR A 344 -23.52 -25.87 -8.79
CA THR A 344 -24.98 -25.83 -8.52
C THR A 344 -25.33 -26.15 -7.08
N ASP A 345 -24.56 -26.99 -6.38
CA ASP A 345 -24.83 -27.33 -4.98
C ASP A 345 -23.90 -26.57 -4.02
N PRO A 346 -24.44 -25.64 -3.21
CA PRO A 346 -23.68 -24.89 -2.21
C PRO A 346 -22.91 -25.75 -1.20
N ARG A 347 -23.33 -27.00 -0.98
CA ARG A 347 -22.70 -27.89 -0.01
C ARG A 347 -21.40 -28.49 -0.52
N THR A 348 -21.35 -28.78 -1.82
CA THR A 348 -20.23 -29.50 -2.47
C THR A 348 -19.32 -28.59 -3.28
N SER A 349 -19.78 -27.38 -3.62
CA SER A 349 -18.96 -26.39 -4.34
C SER A 349 -17.71 -25.98 -3.56
N ARG A 350 -16.56 -26.06 -4.22
CA ARG A 350 -15.27 -25.59 -3.68
C ARG A 350 -15.29 -24.09 -3.39
N ASN A 351 -16.04 -23.31 -4.17
CA ASN A 351 -16.18 -21.88 -3.97
C ASN A 351 -16.87 -21.58 -2.62
N TRP A 352 -18.01 -22.22 -2.35
CA TRP A 352 -18.75 -22.06 -1.09
C TRP A 352 -18.04 -22.69 0.12
N LYS A 353 -17.23 -23.73 -0.10
CA LYS A 353 -16.32 -24.23 0.95
C LYS A 353 -15.28 -23.17 1.31
N ARG A 354 -14.59 -22.59 0.32
CA ARG A 354 -13.62 -21.50 0.54
C ARG A 354 -14.27 -20.27 1.17
N HIS A 355 -15.48 -19.91 0.75
CA HIS A 355 -16.23 -18.81 1.34
C HIS A 355 -16.44 -19.01 2.85
N ARG A 356 -16.86 -20.21 3.26
CA ARG A 356 -17.05 -20.57 4.67
C ARG A 356 -15.74 -20.62 5.45
N GLU A 357 -14.66 -21.09 4.84
CA GLU A 357 -13.32 -21.07 5.45
C GLU A 357 -12.90 -19.63 5.75
N ILE A 358 -13.03 -18.71 4.78
CA ILE A 358 -12.71 -17.29 4.99
C ILE A 358 -13.63 -16.63 6.03
N ASP A 359 -14.94 -16.90 6.01
CA ASP A 359 -15.88 -16.36 7.02
C ASP A 359 -15.53 -16.87 8.43
N ASN A 360 -15.19 -18.15 8.56
CA ASN A 360 -14.75 -18.73 9.82
C ASN A 360 -13.43 -18.12 10.31
N ASP A 361 -12.47 -17.89 9.41
CA ASP A 361 -11.20 -17.25 9.73
C ASP A 361 -11.41 -15.82 10.24
N LEU A 362 -12.32 -15.06 9.62
CA LEU A 362 -12.69 -13.70 10.05
C LEU A 362 -13.34 -13.69 11.43
N VAL A 363 -14.28 -14.61 11.68
CA VAL A 363 -14.94 -14.75 12.99
C VAL A 363 -13.93 -15.19 14.06
N GLY A 364 -13.07 -16.16 13.73
CA GLY A 364 -12.02 -16.65 14.62
C GLY A 364 -11.03 -15.55 14.97
N LEU A 365 -10.59 -14.76 13.98
CA LEU A 365 -9.70 -13.62 14.20
C LEU A 365 -10.34 -12.57 15.12
N LEU A 366 -11.60 -12.21 14.89
CA LEU A 366 -12.30 -11.24 15.72
C LEU A 366 -12.44 -11.71 17.18
N ALA A 367 -12.72 -13.01 17.38
CA ALA A 367 -12.83 -13.62 18.70
C ALA A 367 -11.48 -13.76 19.42
N ALA A 368 -10.39 -13.89 18.68
CA ALA A 368 -9.04 -14.07 19.20
C ALA A 368 -8.25 -12.76 19.36
N LEU A 369 -8.87 -11.59 19.10
CA LEU A 369 -8.16 -10.31 19.23
C LEU A 369 -7.64 -10.11 20.66
N PRO A 370 -6.34 -9.76 20.84
CA PRO A 370 -5.79 -9.42 22.14
C PRO A 370 -6.45 -8.16 22.70
N ASP A 371 -6.39 -8.00 24.03
CA ASP A 371 -7.00 -6.88 24.75
C ASP A 371 -6.77 -5.53 24.05
N ASP A 372 -5.53 -5.22 23.65
CA ASP A 372 -5.12 -3.98 22.99
C ASP A 372 -5.84 -3.67 21.66
N LEU A 373 -6.42 -4.68 21.02
CA LEU A 373 -7.17 -4.57 19.77
C LEU A 373 -8.69 -4.66 19.96
N THR A 374 -9.17 -4.97 21.17
CA THR A 374 -10.60 -5.10 21.45
C THR A 374 -11.30 -3.73 21.53
N LEU A 375 -12.45 -3.62 20.85
CA LEU A 375 -13.33 -2.45 20.91
C LEU A 375 -14.59 -2.76 21.74
N PRO A 376 -15.19 -1.77 22.42
CA PRO A 376 -14.85 -0.34 22.41
C PRO A 376 -13.73 0.07 23.38
N ARG A 377 -13.19 -0.87 24.18
CA ARG A 377 -12.21 -0.58 25.25
C ARG A 377 -11.00 0.19 24.75
N ASN A 378 -10.47 -0.16 23.57
CA ASN A 378 -9.29 0.47 22.98
C ASN A 378 -9.61 1.37 21.77
N ILE A 379 -10.76 2.07 21.78
CA ILE A 379 -11.17 2.96 20.68
C ILE A 379 -10.19 4.11 20.38
N GLN A 380 -9.34 4.48 21.35
CA GLN A 380 -8.29 5.48 21.17
C GLN A 380 -7.08 4.93 20.40
N SER A 381 -6.87 3.61 20.40
CA SER A 381 -5.79 2.96 19.66
C SER A 381 -6.12 2.97 18.17
N ARG A 382 -5.33 3.73 17.41
CA ARG A 382 -5.49 3.80 15.94
C ARG A 382 -5.29 2.43 15.31
N ASN A 383 -4.40 1.60 15.85
CA ASN A 383 -4.22 0.22 15.38
C ASN A 383 -5.46 -0.65 15.67
N ALA A 384 -6.07 -0.55 16.86
CA ALA A 384 -7.30 -1.28 17.18
C ALA A 384 -8.45 -0.91 16.23
N THR A 385 -8.67 0.41 16.03
CA THR A 385 -9.71 0.88 15.09
C THR A 385 -9.45 0.43 13.66
N PHE A 386 -8.18 0.43 13.23
CA PHE A 386 -7.77 -0.04 11.91
C PHE A 386 -8.04 -1.53 11.72
N VAL A 387 -7.59 -2.37 12.65
CA VAL A 387 -7.77 -3.83 12.57
C VAL A 387 -9.25 -4.21 12.51
N ASN A 388 -10.07 -3.66 13.40
CA ASN A 388 -11.50 -3.96 13.41
C ASN A 388 -12.18 -3.47 12.14
N ALA A 389 -11.87 -2.26 11.66
CA ALA A 389 -12.40 -1.74 10.40
C ALA A 389 -12.04 -2.66 9.21
N ILE A 390 -10.79 -3.10 9.12
CA ILE A 390 -10.34 -4.01 8.05
C ILE A 390 -11.04 -5.38 8.12
N ILE A 391 -11.22 -5.96 9.32
CA ILE A 391 -11.96 -7.22 9.49
C ILE A 391 -13.40 -7.05 8.98
N HIS A 392 -14.12 -6.00 9.40
CA HIS A 392 -15.48 -5.76 8.94
C HIS A 392 -15.57 -5.43 7.44
N THR A 393 -14.61 -4.69 6.89
CA THR A 393 -14.52 -4.48 5.44
C THR A 393 -14.32 -5.79 4.69
N SER A 394 -13.52 -6.72 5.24
CA SER A 394 -13.34 -8.05 4.67
C SER A 394 -14.65 -8.84 4.62
N VAL A 395 -15.45 -8.79 5.69
CA VAL A 395 -16.80 -9.39 5.75
C VAL A 395 -17.72 -8.79 4.67
N ILE A 396 -17.71 -7.45 4.50
CA ILE A 396 -18.49 -6.77 3.46
C ILE A 396 -18.08 -7.27 2.06
N LEU A 397 -16.78 -7.30 1.76
CA LEU A 397 -16.28 -7.75 0.45
C LEU A 397 -16.66 -9.22 0.17
N LEU A 398 -16.53 -10.09 1.17
CA LEU A 398 -16.84 -11.51 1.09
C LEU A 398 -18.33 -11.74 0.79
N HIS A 399 -19.22 -11.12 1.56
CA HIS A 399 -20.66 -11.33 1.42
C HIS A 399 -21.29 -10.59 0.24
N ARG A 400 -20.74 -9.42 -0.17
CA ARG A 400 -21.17 -8.75 -1.40
C ARG A 400 -20.95 -9.64 -2.62
N ALA A 401 -19.81 -10.33 -2.67
CA ALA A 401 -19.52 -11.28 -3.74
C ALA A 401 -20.43 -12.53 -3.69
N ALA A 402 -20.74 -13.02 -2.49
CA ALA A 402 -21.71 -14.10 -2.31
C ALA A 402 -23.09 -13.73 -2.85
N LEU A 403 -23.57 -12.51 -2.58
CA LEU A 403 -24.86 -12.04 -3.10
C LEU A 403 -24.89 -12.01 -4.63
N ALA A 404 -23.87 -11.43 -5.26
CA ALA A 404 -23.77 -11.42 -6.73
C ALA A 404 -23.77 -12.85 -7.33
N ARG A 405 -23.14 -13.82 -6.63
CA ARG A 405 -23.14 -15.23 -7.05
C ARG A 405 -24.47 -15.93 -6.82
N ILE A 406 -25.15 -15.65 -5.70
CA ILE A 406 -26.47 -16.19 -5.38
C ILE A 406 -27.49 -15.74 -6.42
N GLU A 407 -27.48 -14.45 -6.77
CA GLU A 407 -28.36 -13.86 -7.77
C GLU A 407 -28.11 -14.47 -9.16
N SER A 408 -26.85 -14.53 -9.60
CA SER A 408 -26.50 -15.09 -10.92
C SER A 408 -26.73 -16.59 -11.05
N SER A 409 -26.70 -17.35 -9.94
CA SER A 409 -26.85 -18.81 -9.94
C SER A 409 -28.26 -19.28 -9.55
N GLY A 410 -29.18 -18.37 -9.21
CA GLY A 410 -30.54 -18.72 -8.78
C GLY A 410 -30.60 -19.54 -7.48
N LEU A 411 -29.67 -19.30 -6.55
CA LEU A 411 -29.60 -20.04 -5.29
C LEU A 411 -30.71 -19.59 -4.29
N PRO A 412 -31.02 -20.39 -3.26
CA PRO A 412 -32.13 -20.11 -2.35
C PRO A 412 -32.06 -18.75 -1.64
N GLU A 413 -33.20 -18.08 -1.53
CA GLU A 413 -33.34 -16.74 -0.93
C GLU A 413 -32.82 -16.64 0.52
N HIS A 414 -32.91 -17.72 1.30
CA HIS A 414 -32.39 -17.73 2.67
C HIS A 414 -30.87 -17.48 2.74
N MET A 415 -30.11 -17.93 1.73
CA MET A 415 -28.68 -17.66 1.65
C MET A 415 -28.39 -16.19 1.36
N ALA A 416 -29.22 -15.57 0.51
CA ALA A 416 -29.14 -14.14 0.25
C ALA A 416 -29.41 -13.36 1.55
N LYS A 417 -30.51 -13.66 2.25
CA LYS A 417 -30.87 -13.04 3.54
C LYS A 417 -29.76 -13.18 4.59
N GLN A 418 -29.12 -14.35 4.68
CA GLN A 418 -27.99 -14.55 5.60
C GLN A 418 -26.80 -13.66 5.24
N SER A 419 -26.41 -13.62 3.96
CA SER A 419 -25.30 -12.78 3.50
C SER A 419 -25.60 -11.29 3.67
N GLN A 420 -26.84 -10.88 3.42
CA GLN A 420 -27.34 -9.52 3.68
C GLN A 420 -27.22 -9.14 5.16
N ALA A 421 -27.66 -10.01 6.08
CA ALA A 421 -27.56 -9.74 7.51
C ALA A 421 -26.09 -9.55 7.94
N ARG A 422 -25.17 -10.38 7.43
CA ARG A 422 -23.73 -10.30 7.72
C ARG A 422 -23.12 -8.98 7.26
N LEU A 423 -23.39 -8.55 6.02
CA LEU A 423 -22.81 -7.33 5.47
C LEU A 423 -23.39 -6.06 6.12
N ILE A 424 -24.69 -6.06 6.48
CA ILE A 424 -25.33 -4.96 7.21
C ILE A 424 -24.71 -4.82 8.61
N CYS A 425 -24.59 -5.92 9.35
CA CYS A 425 -23.97 -5.91 10.67
C CYS A 425 -22.52 -5.38 10.60
N ALA A 426 -21.73 -5.83 9.63
CA ALA A 426 -20.37 -5.33 9.45
C ALA A 426 -20.31 -3.82 9.12
N ALA A 427 -21.23 -3.31 8.30
CA ALA A 427 -21.31 -1.89 7.99
C ALA A 427 -21.73 -1.05 9.22
N GLU A 428 -22.65 -1.57 10.03
CA GLU A 428 -23.07 -0.94 11.29
C GLU A 428 -21.92 -0.90 12.31
N GLU A 429 -21.10 -1.95 12.41
CA GLU A 429 -19.91 -1.93 13.26
C GLU A 429 -18.88 -0.89 12.80
N ILE A 430 -18.60 -0.78 11.50
CA ILE A 430 -17.74 0.29 10.96
C ILE A 430 -18.30 1.67 11.33
N LEU A 431 -19.61 1.88 11.18
CA LEU A 431 -20.28 3.12 11.55
C LEU A 431 -20.17 3.43 13.05
N ASN A 432 -20.32 2.41 13.91
CA ASN A 432 -20.18 2.56 15.36
C ASN A 432 -18.75 2.93 15.75
N ILE A 433 -17.75 2.29 15.14
CA ILE A 433 -16.34 2.64 15.33
C ILE A 433 -16.12 4.12 15.00
N ILE A 434 -16.55 4.57 13.81
CA ILE A 434 -16.37 5.97 13.38
C ILE A 434 -17.05 6.96 14.32
N ARG A 435 -18.24 6.63 14.83
CA ARG A 435 -18.98 7.47 15.79
C ARG A 435 -18.25 7.65 17.12
N MET A 436 -17.49 6.65 17.55
CA MET A 436 -16.82 6.64 18.85
C MET A 436 -15.38 7.16 18.78
N MET A 437 -14.82 7.38 17.58
CA MET A 437 -13.43 7.78 17.40
C MET A 437 -13.18 9.26 17.70
N PRO A 438 -12.28 9.60 18.65
CA PRO A 438 -12.01 11.01 18.99
C PRO A 438 -11.19 11.74 17.90
N ASP A 439 -10.23 11.05 17.28
CA ASP A 439 -9.30 11.64 16.29
C ASP A 439 -9.69 11.31 14.84
N ILE A 440 -10.98 11.15 14.55
CA ILE A 440 -11.45 10.65 13.26
C ILE A 440 -10.87 11.44 12.06
N THR A 441 -10.75 12.77 12.18
CA THR A 441 -10.21 13.61 11.11
C THR A 441 -8.77 13.26 10.73
N GLN A 442 -7.94 12.89 11.71
CA GLN A 442 -6.56 12.49 11.48
C GLN A 442 -6.49 11.04 10.99
N THR A 443 -7.33 10.15 11.53
CA THR A 443 -7.35 8.74 11.11
C THR A 443 -7.76 8.58 9.65
N LEU A 444 -8.65 9.44 9.13
CA LEU A 444 -9.05 9.44 7.72
C LEU A 444 -7.97 9.92 6.74
N LYS A 445 -6.80 10.36 7.23
CA LYS A 445 -5.62 10.50 6.38
C LYS A 445 -5.12 9.14 5.86
N ASN A 446 -5.39 8.05 6.57
CA ASN A 446 -5.07 6.71 6.10
C ASN A 446 -6.06 6.32 4.98
N PRO A 447 -5.61 6.08 3.73
CA PRO A 447 -6.50 5.75 2.62
C PRO A 447 -7.36 4.51 2.88
N MET A 448 -6.84 3.52 3.61
CA MET A 448 -7.58 2.30 3.91
C MET A 448 -8.73 2.52 4.90
N MET A 449 -8.61 3.48 5.81
CA MET A 449 -9.73 3.85 6.68
C MET A 449 -10.83 4.51 5.85
N THR A 450 -10.46 5.42 4.96
CA THR A 450 -11.39 6.07 4.02
C THR A 450 -12.08 5.04 3.11
N PHE A 451 -11.34 4.04 2.60
CA PHE A 451 -11.89 2.91 1.86
C PHE A 451 -12.88 2.08 2.70
N SER A 452 -12.57 1.82 3.97
CA SER A 452 -13.44 1.07 4.88
C SER A 452 -14.76 1.81 5.12
N ILE A 453 -14.71 3.14 5.31
CA ILE A 453 -15.92 3.98 5.42
C ILE A 453 -16.74 3.93 4.13
N TYR A 454 -16.08 4.07 2.98
CA TYR A 454 -16.77 4.09 1.70
C TYR A 454 -17.46 2.75 1.41
N THR A 455 -16.77 1.63 1.62
CA THR A 455 -17.36 0.29 1.45
C THR A 455 -18.55 0.04 2.38
N ALA A 456 -18.52 0.52 3.63
CA ALA A 456 -19.68 0.50 4.51
C ALA A 456 -20.82 1.42 4.02
N SER A 457 -20.49 2.58 3.46
CA SER A 457 -21.50 3.51 2.91
C SER A 457 -22.26 2.89 1.73
N LEU A 458 -21.58 2.12 0.89
CA LEU A 458 -22.22 1.41 -0.22
C LEU A 458 -23.24 0.37 0.23
N VAL A 459 -23.06 -0.21 1.42
CA VAL A 459 -24.07 -1.07 2.05
C VAL A 459 -25.31 -0.27 2.40
N PHE A 460 -25.16 0.90 3.03
CA PHE A 460 -26.29 1.74 3.43
C PHE A 460 -27.03 2.39 2.26
N LEU A 461 -26.35 2.56 1.13
CA LEU A 461 -26.98 3.00 -0.11
C LEU A 461 -27.96 1.95 -0.66
N GLU A 462 -27.78 0.66 -0.37
CA GLU A 462 -28.61 -0.42 -0.90
C GLU A 462 -29.93 -0.53 -0.13
N ASN A 463 -31.05 -0.60 -0.85
CA ASN A 463 -32.39 -0.75 -0.27
C ASN A 463 -32.66 -2.22 0.04
N TRP A 464 -32.11 -2.70 1.16
CA TRP A 464 -32.24 -4.09 1.62
C TRP A 464 -33.65 -4.45 2.12
N ASP A 465 -34.41 -3.45 2.54
CA ASP A 465 -35.75 -3.62 3.11
C ASP A 465 -36.67 -2.53 2.57
N THR A 466 -37.59 -2.92 1.69
CA THR A 466 -38.59 -2.01 1.10
C THR A 466 -39.59 -1.48 2.12
N SER A 467 -39.63 -2.04 3.34
CA SER A 467 -40.46 -1.58 4.46
C SER A 467 -39.74 -0.62 5.40
N ALA A 468 -38.40 -0.57 5.37
CA ALA A 468 -37.60 0.32 6.20
C ALA A 468 -37.66 1.76 5.69
N GLN A 469 -37.87 2.71 6.59
CA GLN A 469 -37.94 4.12 6.27
C GLN A 469 -36.60 4.63 5.73
N ASP A 470 -36.60 5.23 4.53
CA ASP A 470 -35.40 5.78 3.88
C ASP A 470 -34.65 6.81 4.76
N TYR A 471 -35.35 7.42 5.71
CA TYR A 471 -34.79 8.36 6.68
C TYR A 471 -33.56 7.83 7.45
N ARG A 472 -33.59 6.59 7.95
CA ARG A 472 -32.45 6.04 8.72
C ARG A 472 -31.20 5.84 7.86
N ARG A 473 -31.40 5.47 6.59
CA ARG A 473 -30.30 5.29 5.63
C ARG A 473 -29.68 6.63 5.28
N GLN A 474 -30.54 7.61 4.99
CA GLN A 474 -30.14 8.97 4.70
C GLN A 474 -29.37 9.59 5.88
N ASP A 475 -29.87 9.46 7.11
CA ASP A 475 -29.18 9.98 8.31
C ASP A 475 -27.79 9.35 8.51
N ASN A 476 -27.66 8.03 8.33
CA ASN A 476 -26.38 7.35 8.45
C ASN A 476 -25.38 7.85 7.40
N LEU A 477 -25.82 7.98 6.15
CA LEU A 477 -24.98 8.44 5.03
C LEU A 477 -24.61 9.92 5.18
N ASP A 478 -25.56 10.78 5.57
CA ASP A 478 -25.31 12.19 5.86
C ASP A 478 -24.30 12.35 7.00
N PHE A 479 -24.41 11.55 8.06
CA PHE A 479 -23.42 11.54 9.14
C PHE A 479 -22.03 11.17 8.61
N ILE A 480 -21.92 10.08 7.88
CA ILE A 480 -20.65 9.62 7.30
C ILE A 480 -20.06 10.72 6.41
N LEU A 481 -20.85 11.26 5.49
CA LEU A 481 -20.41 12.29 4.54
C LEU A 481 -19.95 13.56 5.27
N ARG A 482 -20.67 14.02 6.32
CA ARG A 482 -20.23 15.15 7.17
C ARG A 482 -18.85 14.91 7.77
N ILE A 483 -18.58 13.71 8.28
CA ILE A 483 -17.29 13.34 8.89
C ILE A 483 -16.18 13.33 7.84
N ILE A 484 -16.41 12.76 6.65
CA ILE A 484 -15.43 12.75 5.56
C ILE A 484 -15.14 14.19 5.10
N ILE A 485 -16.16 15.04 4.91
CA ILE A 485 -15.98 16.46 4.56
C ILE A 485 -15.15 17.19 5.63
N LEU A 486 -15.45 16.96 6.91
CA LEU A 486 -14.73 17.58 8.02
C LEU A 486 -13.25 17.20 7.99
N ALA A 487 -12.94 15.91 7.82
CA ALA A 487 -11.58 15.41 7.74
C ALA A 487 -10.84 15.95 6.51
N ALA A 488 -11.50 15.95 5.34
CA ALA A 488 -11.00 16.49 4.09
C ALA A 488 -10.62 17.97 4.20
N LYS A 489 -11.43 18.79 4.89
CA LYS A 489 -11.13 20.22 5.12
C LYS A 489 -10.04 20.42 6.17
N ALA A 490 -10.10 19.71 7.29
CA ALA A 490 -9.15 19.86 8.39
C ALA A 490 -7.70 19.57 7.98
N TRP A 491 -7.53 18.59 7.10
CA TRP A 491 -6.22 18.12 6.66
C TRP A 491 -6.00 18.25 5.16
N ASN A 492 -6.80 19.00 4.41
CA ASN A 492 -6.64 19.18 2.95
C ASN A 492 -6.24 17.88 2.22
N ASN A 493 -6.76 16.72 2.65
CA ASN A 493 -6.27 15.42 2.19
C ASN A 493 -6.96 15.07 0.87
N PRO A 494 -6.21 14.85 -0.22
CA PRO A 494 -6.81 14.59 -1.53
C PRO A 494 -7.67 13.32 -1.57
N VAL A 495 -7.23 12.23 -0.93
CA VAL A 495 -7.98 10.96 -0.87
C VAL A 495 -9.33 11.12 -0.17
N THR A 496 -9.32 11.77 1.00
CA THR A 496 -10.54 12.01 1.77
C THR A 496 -11.51 12.93 1.01
N LYS A 497 -11.01 13.98 0.34
CA LYS A 497 -11.82 14.85 -0.52
C LYS A 497 -12.48 14.07 -1.67
N SER A 498 -11.66 13.30 -2.38
CA SER A 498 -12.12 12.44 -3.49
C SER A 498 -13.24 11.51 -3.03
N THR A 499 -13.07 10.90 -1.86
CA THR A 499 -14.08 9.98 -1.30
C THR A 499 -15.38 10.69 -0.92
N ALA A 500 -15.30 11.90 -0.37
CA ALA A 500 -16.50 12.71 -0.06
C ALA A 500 -17.30 13.01 -1.33
N VAL A 501 -16.61 13.47 -2.38
CA VAL A 501 -17.25 13.77 -3.68
C VAL A 501 -17.89 12.52 -4.26
N GLN A 502 -17.17 11.39 -4.26
CA GLN A 502 -17.70 10.15 -4.82
C GLN A 502 -18.95 9.66 -4.07
N LEU A 503 -18.91 9.63 -2.74
CA LEU A 503 -20.06 9.22 -1.94
C LEU A 503 -21.28 10.11 -2.20
N ALA A 504 -21.07 11.42 -2.33
CA ALA A 504 -22.15 12.36 -2.66
C ALA A 504 -22.75 12.11 -4.05
N VAL A 505 -21.92 11.79 -5.05
CA VAL A 505 -22.40 11.39 -6.39
C VAL A 505 -23.25 10.12 -6.31
N ASP A 506 -22.78 9.09 -5.59
CA ASP A 506 -23.51 7.83 -5.45
C ASP A 506 -24.84 8.01 -4.68
N MET A 507 -24.86 8.88 -3.67
CA MET A 507 -26.08 9.27 -2.95
C MET A 507 -27.11 9.91 -3.90
N ARG A 508 -26.68 10.89 -4.72
CA ARG A 508 -27.57 11.53 -5.72
C ARG A 508 -28.11 10.53 -6.74
N GLN A 509 -27.27 9.61 -7.22
CA GLN A 509 -27.69 8.58 -8.17
C GLN A 509 -28.80 7.68 -7.62
N ARG A 510 -28.92 7.56 -6.29
CA ARG A 510 -30.00 6.82 -5.61
C ARG A 510 -31.12 7.70 -5.09
N GLY A 511 -31.18 8.97 -5.48
CA GLY A 511 -32.21 9.93 -5.08
C GLY A 511 -32.09 10.42 -3.63
N LEU A 512 -30.94 10.23 -2.99
CA LEU A 512 -30.66 10.72 -1.64
C LEU A 512 -30.01 12.10 -1.74
N GLU A 513 -30.82 13.14 -1.71
CA GLU A 513 -30.35 14.53 -1.73
C GLU A 513 -30.42 15.15 -0.32
N SER A 514 -29.39 15.92 0.03
CA SER A 514 -29.30 16.66 1.29
C SER A 514 -28.33 17.84 1.14
N GLU A 515 -28.40 18.80 2.07
CA GLU A 515 -27.45 19.93 2.13
C GLU A 515 -25.99 19.45 2.25
N VAL A 516 -25.76 18.27 2.84
CA VAL A 516 -24.42 17.68 2.98
C VAL A 516 -23.89 17.20 1.64
N VAL A 517 -24.75 16.56 0.85
CA VAL A 517 -24.45 16.08 -0.51
C VAL A 517 -24.02 17.24 -1.39
N ASP A 518 -24.71 18.38 -1.31
CA ASP A 518 -24.35 19.58 -2.06
C ASP A 518 -22.98 20.13 -1.65
N LYS A 519 -22.75 20.29 -0.34
CA LYS A 519 -21.47 20.73 0.22
C LYS A 519 -20.29 19.83 -0.15
N ALA A 520 -20.51 18.52 -0.31
CA ALA A 520 -19.47 17.59 -0.73
C ALA A 520 -19.06 17.84 -2.18
N THR A 521 -20.02 18.10 -3.07
CA THR A 521 -19.74 18.32 -4.50
C THR A 521 -19.08 19.66 -4.81
N GLU A 522 -19.16 20.63 -3.88
CA GLU A 522 -18.41 21.88 -3.95
C GLU A 522 -16.91 21.71 -3.60
N LEU A 523 -16.49 20.55 -3.07
CA LEU A 523 -15.08 20.30 -2.77
C LEU A 523 -14.29 20.11 -4.07
N SER A 524 -13.39 21.04 -4.39
CA SER A 524 -12.41 20.83 -5.46
C SER A 524 -11.35 19.80 -5.02
N PRO A 525 -11.13 18.70 -5.78
CA PRO A 525 -10.13 17.69 -5.44
C PRO A 525 -8.68 18.19 -5.56
N GLY A 526 -8.43 19.31 -6.24
CA GLY A 526 -7.13 20.00 -6.29
C GLY A 526 -6.16 19.49 -7.36
N LEU A 527 -6.32 18.25 -7.82
CA LEU A 527 -5.80 17.74 -9.09
C LEU A 527 -7.00 17.26 -9.92
N ASP A 528 -6.97 17.46 -11.25
CA ASP A 528 -7.96 16.95 -12.22
C ASP A 528 -7.88 15.42 -12.42
N MET A 529 -7.51 14.68 -11.37
CA MET A 529 -7.67 13.24 -11.33
C MET A 529 -9.03 12.94 -10.72
N GLU A 530 -9.91 12.34 -11.51
CA GLU A 530 -11.20 11.87 -11.03
C GLU A 530 -11.00 11.03 -9.76
N PRO A 531 -11.78 11.30 -8.71
CA PRO A 531 -11.86 10.48 -7.52
C PRO A 531 -11.91 9.00 -7.86
N ILE A 532 -10.85 8.29 -7.52
CA ILE A 532 -10.70 6.90 -7.90
C ILE A 532 -11.54 6.03 -6.95
N MET A 533 -12.86 6.05 -7.11
CA MET A 533 -13.82 5.05 -6.61
C MET A 533 -15.10 4.96 -7.48
N ALA A 534 -15.09 5.46 -8.71
CA ALA A 534 -16.21 5.33 -9.64
C ALA A 534 -15.98 4.22 -10.69
N LYS A 535 -16.63 3.08 -10.52
CA LYS A 535 -17.29 2.46 -11.68
C LYS A 535 -18.75 2.84 -11.60
N GLY A 536 -19.10 3.96 -12.23
CA GLY A 536 -20.49 4.25 -12.57
C GLY A 536 -21.10 3.04 -13.29
N LEU A 537 -22.30 2.64 -12.85
CA LEU A 537 -23.23 1.75 -13.54
C LEU A 537 -22.74 0.31 -13.90
N SER A 538 -21.55 -0.10 -13.50
CA SER A 538 -21.07 -1.46 -13.75
C SER A 538 -21.65 -2.44 -12.73
N SER A 539 -22.33 -3.49 -13.20
CA SER A 539 -22.73 -4.65 -12.37
C SER A 539 -21.54 -5.45 -11.81
N SER A 540 -20.29 -5.02 -12.05
CA SER A 540 -19.10 -5.70 -11.53
C SER A 540 -18.85 -5.27 -10.08
N SER A 541 -18.73 -6.26 -9.20
CA SER A 541 -18.42 -6.14 -7.76
C SER A 541 -17.02 -5.58 -7.43
N ASN A 542 -16.29 -5.07 -8.41
CA ASN A 542 -14.86 -4.78 -8.29
C ASN A 542 -14.62 -3.32 -7.90
N PHE A 543 -14.18 -3.14 -6.65
CA PHE A 543 -13.54 -1.93 -6.14
C PHE A 543 -12.11 -1.91 -6.65
N VAL A 544 -11.81 -1.05 -7.63
CA VAL A 544 -10.47 -0.95 -8.19
C VAL A 544 -10.10 0.51 -8.26
N TYR A 545 -8.98 0.87 -7.63
CA TYR A 545 -8.30 2.10 -7.93
C TYR A 545 -7.85 2.13 -9.41
N GLN A 546 -8.59 2.78 -10.32
CA GLN A 546 -8.17 3.00 -11.70
C GLN A 546 -7.29 4.25 -11.84
N VAL A 547 -6.13 4.10 -12.46
CA VAL A 547 -5.28 5.21 -12.92
C VAL A 547 -5.84 5.67 -14.27
N LYS A 548 -6.28 6.93 -14.40
CA LYS A 548 -6.65 7.49 -15.72
C LYS A 548 -5.43 7.46 -16.63
N THR A 549 -5.60 6.91 -17.83
CA THR A 549 -4.64 7.11 -18.91
C THR A 549 -4.80 8.53 -19.46
N ALA A 550 -3.73 9.12 -19.98
CA ALA A 550 -3.67 10.51 -20.44
C ALA A 550 -4.76 10.91 -21.47
N ASP A 551 -5.41 9.94 -22.12
CA ASP A 551 -6.46 10.16 -23.09
C ASP A 551 -7.81 10.58 -22.47
N ASP A 552 -8.06 10.32 -21.19
CA ASP A 552 -9.31 10.69 -20.49
C ASP A 552 -9.35 12.17 -20.05
N ALA A 553 -8.28 12.93 -20.31
CA ALA A 553 -8.19 14.37 -20.04
C ALA A 553 -8.52 15.23 -21.28
N ALA A 554 -8.82 14.60 -22.43
CA ALA A 554 -9.04 15.27 -23.71
C ALA A 554 -10.50 15.30 -24.19
N HIS A 555 -11.47 14.87 -23.38
CA HIS A 555 -12.90 14.88 -23.72
C HIS A 555 -13.76 15.56 -22.67
#